data_AF-A0A7G3ZAE1-F1
#
_entry.id   AF-A0A7G3ZAE1-F1
#
_cell.length_a   1.000
_cell.length_b   1.000
_cell.length_c   1.000
_cell.angle_alpha   90.00
_cell.angle_beta   90.00
_cell.angle_gamma   90.00
#
_symmetry.space_group_name_H-M   'P 1'
#
loop_
_entity.id
_entity.type
_entity.pdbx_description
1 polymer ?
#
loop_
_entity_poly.entity_id
_entity_poly.type
_entity_poly.pdbx_seq_one_letter_code
_entity_poly.pdbx_strand_id
1 'polypeptide(L)'
;MMDLIRRVLHGGEVPFTPIPGSFPEEQLSGENGNDEQASQTNEPQRLLSRKRFLSLLLQIPFVFLYHIISLIILMLSILSPLCAINGYYRKKQRRFLDPKSRLNNLLESLNNESQRTLVIESEDRMAYSFGSLYNLESGSLSQDIVQGSYTELLATCSEQCKFAIIYLHDPLLDNCMDYVNKILCSEKFTTMIRKYQIMLWFSDVTTSEGLQVANALKVRQFPFLGVLCLKAEKRIEVIGRMEGDVRRYDPDYLENIVSKGYSRLIQIRQQRQNIALQRIIREQQDSRFEESLRADQQRQREQEAERTREAEEQHRERQRKQWLLWRKTRLHPEPPNTADSCRVAIRIEGDGRRIIRKFDASLTVEEIYAYVELYTKGLLDSSETFSGNEPPAGYNHDFKFVLTTPVPRTELDPAATIRDVPGLYPSGNIVMETLD
;
A
#
# COMPACT_ATOMS: atom_id res chain seq x y z
N MET A 1 21.62 19.08 -3.02
CA MET A 1 22.09 18.41 -1.78
C MET A 1 23.58 18.02 -1.83
N MET A 2 24.39 18.59 -2.74
CA MET A 2 25.85 18.41 -2.77
C MET A 2 26.62 19.70 -2.37
N ASP A 3 25.96 20.87 -2.34
CA ASP A 3 26.58 22.14 -1.92
C ASP A 3 26.57 22.37 -0.41
N LEU A 4 25.68 21.70 0.33
CA LEU A 4 25.63 21.82 1.79
C LEU A 4 26.84 21.15 2.45
N ILE A 5 27.35 20.08 1.83
CA ILE A 5 28.50 19.32 2.33
C ILE A 5 29.81 20.08 2.07
N ARG A 6 29.89 20.85 0.98
CA ARG A 6 31.05 21.74 0.70
C ARG A 6 31.14 22.93 1.65
N ARG A 7 30.00 23.40 2.19
CA ARG A 7 29.91 24.53 3.14
C ARG A 7 30.29 24.20 4.57
N VAL A 8 30.27 22.93 4.98
CA VAL A 8 30.64 22.50 6.34
C VAL A 8 32.14 22.20 6.45
N LEU A 9 32.79 21.87 5.34
CA LEU A 9 34.19 21.44 5.31
C LEU A 9 35.21 22.57 5.18
N HIS A 10 34.80 23.82 4.89
CA HIS A 10 35.71 24.98 4.80
C HIS A 10 35.17 26.12 5.66
N GLY A 11 35.62 26.18 6.92
CA GLY A 11 35.33 27.26 7.86
C GLY A 11 36.02 28.56 7.45
N GLY A 12 35.39 29.34 6.57
CA GLY A 12 35.77 30.72 6.27
C GLY A 12 34.78 31.70 6.90
N GLU A 13 35.28 32.68 7.64
CA GLU A 13 34.50 33.81 8.16
C GLU A 13 33.88 34.61 7.00
N VAL A 14 32.65 35.08 7.20
CA VAL A 14 31.90 35.86 6.19
C VAL A 14 32.43 37.30 6.16
N PRO A 15 32.69 37.91 4.99
CA PRO A 15 33.03 39.33 4.93
C PRO A 15 31.82 40.18 5.31
N PHE A 16 32.03 41.12 6.23
CA PHE A 16 31.02 42.07 6.70
C PHE A 16 30.60 43.01 5.56
N THR A 17 29.33 42.96 5.15
CA THR A 17 28.73 43.94 4.24
C THR A 17 28.13 45.09 5.05
N PRO A 18 28.60 46.35 4.89
CA PRO A 18 28.01 47.48 5.59
C PRO A 18 26.60 47.81 5.07
N ILE A 19 25.70 48.15 5.99
CA ILE A 19 24.31 48.56 5.75
C ILE A 19 24.30 50.02 5.27
N PRO A 20 23.45 50.40 4.30
CA PRO A 20 23.33 51.79 3.83
C PRO A 20 22.91 52.73 4.99
N GLY A 21 23.72 53.75 5.28
CA GLY A 21 23.40 54.80 6.26
C GLY A 21 24.50 55.19 7.25
N SER A 22 25.71 54.63 7.18
CA SER A 22 26.84 55.10 8.01
C SER A 22 27.49 56.37 7.42
N PHE A 23 27.73 57.37 8.26
CA PHE A 23 28.42 58.62 7.91
C PHE A 23 29.85 58.38 7.38
N PRO A 24 30.34 59.24 6.46
CA PRO A 24 31.69 59.12 5.91
C PRO A 24 32.68 59.82 6.84
N GLU A 25 33.85 59.22 7.06
CA GLU A 25 35.00 59.97 7.57
C GLU A 25 36.13 59.94 6.55
N GLU A 26 36.64 61.14 6.30
CA GLU A 26 37.36 61.60 5.14
C GLU A 26 38.75 60.97 4.95
N GLN A 27 39.07 60.78 3.67
CA GLN A 27 40.43 60.66 3.15
C GLN A 27 41.18 61.98 3.35
N LEU A 28 42.52 61.93 3.49
CA LEU A 28 43.55 62.76 2.82
C LEU A 28 44.88 62.51 3.56
N SER A 29 45.81 61.72 3.01
CA SER A 29 46.85 62.10 2.03
C SER A 29 48.02 62.88 2.64
N GLY A 30 49.25 62.45 2.34
CA GLY A 30 50.41 63.35 2.30
C GLY A 30 51.64 62.92 3.10
N GLU A 31 52.51 62.18 2.42
CA GLU A 31 53.98 62.35 2.36
C GLU A 31 54.79 62.97 3.51
N ASN A 32 55.82 62.19 3.87
CA ASN A 32 57.24 62.56 4.04
C ASN A 32 57.66 63.65 5.04
N GLY A 33 58.58 63.23 5.92
CA GLY A 33 59.77 64.01 6.27
C GLY A 33 59.95 64.31 7.75
N ASN A 34 60.86 63.56 8.38
CA ASN A 34 61.81 63.95 9.43
C ASN A 34 61.38 65.01 10.47
N ASP A 35 61.26 64.62 11.74
CA ASP A 35 62.37 64.65 12.70
C ASP A 35 61.90 64.28 14.13
N GLU A 36 62.79 63.54 14.78
CA GLU A 36 63.10 63.41 16.21
C GLU A 36 62.02 63.50 17.32
N GLN A 37 61.92 62.34 18.01
CA GLN A 37 62.04 62.12 19.45
C GLN A 37 61.07 62.83 20.41
N ALA A 38 60.19 62.03 21.04
CA ALA A 38 60.31 61.76 22.48
C ALA A 38 59.46 60.55 22.93
N SER A 39 60.17 59.53 23.45
CA SER A 39 59.78 58.63 24.55
C SER A 39 58.57 57.69 24.40
N GLN A 40 58.80 56.38 24.53
CA GLN A 40 58.37 55.58 25.71
C GLN A 40 58.61 54.06 25.54
N THR A 41 59.40 53.52 26.49
CA THR A 41 59.37 52.17 27.10
C THR A 41 59.15 50.91 26.22
N ASN A 42 60.23 50.12 26.09
CA ASN A 42 60.26 48.77 25.51
C ASN A 42 59.48 47.73 26.35
N GLU A 43 58.28 47.35 25.90
CA GLU A 43 57.61 46.09 26.29
C GLU A 43 56.96 45.24 25.14
N PRO A 44 57.29 45.30 23.83
CA PRO A 44 56.55 44.53 22.82
C PRO A 44 57.19 43.20 22.37
N GLN A 45 58.29 42.71 22.98
CA GLN A 45 58.97 41.49 22.49
C GLN A 45 58.61 40.19 23.23
N ARG A 46 58.15 40.23 24.50
CA ARG A 46 57.84 39.01 25.27
C ARG A 46 56.47 38.39 24.97
N LEU A 47 55.48 39.16 24.53
CA LEU A 47 54.11 38.67 24.33
C LEU A 47 53.92 37.89 23.01
N LEU A 48 54.63 38.26 21.94
CA LEU A 48 54.54 37.59 20.64
C LEU A 48 55.19 36.19 20.65
N SER A 49 56.32 36.03 21.36
CA SER A 49 56.97 34.72 21.55
C SER A 49 56.10 33.77 22.37
N ARG A 50 55.45 34.28 23.42
CA ARG A 50 54.59 33.47 24.31
C ARG A 50 53.33 32.98 23.59
N LYS A 51 52.69 33.81 22.75
CA LYS A 51 51.51 33.39 21.95
C LYS A 51 51.84 32.31 20.92
N ARG A 52 52.99 32.43 20.22
CA ARG A 52 53.45 31.40 19.26
C ARG A 52 53.87 30.10 19.96
N PHE A 53 54.51 30.19 21.12
CA PHE A 53 54.81 29.01 21.94
C PHE A 53 53.55 28.33 22.46
N LEU A 54 52.54 29.09 22.88
CA LEU A 54 51.25 28.55 23.36
C LEU A 54 50.46 27.87 22.23
N SER A 55 50.46 28.44 21.03
CA SER A 55 49.81 27.81 19.88
C SER A 55 50.51 26.54 19.44
N LEU A 56 51.85 26.50 19.47
CA LEU A 56 52.64 25.29 19.20
C LEU A 56 52.40 24.20 20.26
N LEU A 57 52.39 24.57 21.54
CA LEU A 57 52.11 23.65 22.65
C LEU A 57 50.73 22.99 22.52
N LEU A 58 49.74 23.74 22.03
CA LEU A 58 48.38 23.23 21.83
C LEU A 58 48.25 22.39 20.55
N GLN A 59 48.98 22.72 19.47
CA GLN A 59 48.83 22.07 18.18
C GLN A 59 49.57 20.72 18.07
N ILE A 60 50.70 20.58 18.76
CA ILE A 60 51.50 19.33 18.80
C ILE A 60 50.68 18.09 19.24
N PRO A 61 49.89 18.11 20.33
CA PRO A 61 49.11 16.93 20.73
C PRO A 61 48.02 16.55 19.72
N PHE A 62 47.42 17.52 19.00
CA PHE A 62 46.42 17.22 17.97
C PHE A 62 47.03 16.58 16.72
N VAL A 63 48.21 17.03 16.29
CA VAL A 63 48.94 16.40 15.17
C VAL A 63 49.38 14.99 15.54
N PHE A 64 49.86 14.79 16.77
CA PHE A 64 50.21 13.47 17.28
C PHE A 64 48.99 12.54 17.33
N LEU A 65 47.84 13.03 17.80
CA LEU A 65 46.58 12.28 17.80
C LEU A 65 46.13 11.91 16.38
N TYR A 66 46.24 12.83 15.42
CA TYR A 66 45.91 12.55 14.02
C TYR A 66 46.76 11.41 13.45
N HIS A 67 48.08 11.42 13.71
CA HIS A 67 48.96 10.34 13.27
C HIS A 67 48.65 9.01 13.97
N ILE A 68 48.29 9.01 15.27
CA ILE A 68 47.84 7.80 15.97
C ILE A 68 46.56 7.24 15.35
N ILE A 69 45.56 8.08 15.10
CA ILE A 69 44.29 7.65 14.51
C ILE A 69 44.53 7.13 13.08
N SER A 70 45.37 7.81 12.30
CA SER A 70 45.76 7.37 10.95
C SER A 70 46.47 6.01 10.98
N LEU A 71 47.37 5.77 11.94
CA LEU A 71 48.05 4.49 12.14
C LEU A 71 47.07 3.39 12.53
N ILE A 72 46.10 3.66 13.41
CA ILE A 72 45.05 2.70 13.79
C ILE A 72 44.18 2.33 12.59
N ILE A 73 43.78 3.31 11.77
CA ILE A 73 42.98 3.08 10.56
C ILE A 73 43.79 2.26 9.54
N LEU A 74 45.08 2.56 9.37
CA LEU A 74 45.97 1.81 8.49
C LEU A 74 46.14 0.36 8.98
N MET A 75 46.34 0.14 10.28
CA MET A 75 46.36 -1.19 10.88
C MET A 75 45.04 -1.95 10.66
N LEU A 76 43.89 -1.30 10.86
CA LEU A 76 42.57 -1.92 10.57
C LEU A 76 42.40 -2.25 9.09
N SER A 77 42.90 -1.41 8.19
CA SER A 77 42.82 -1.64 6.74
C SER A 77 43.63 -2.87 6.31
N ILE A 78 44.77 -3.13 6.95
CA ILE A 78 45.58 -4.34 6.72
C ILE A 78 44.89 -5.60 7.24
N LEU A 79 44.04 -5.50 8.27
CA LEU A 79 43.23 -6.62 8.77
C LEU A 79 41.96 -6.91 7.95
N SER A 80 41.49 -5.96 7.13
CA SER A 80 40.31 -6.17 6.28
C SER A 80 40.36 -7.42 5.36
N PRO A 81 41.49 -7.79 4.70
CA PRO A 81 41.58 -9.04 3.93
C PRO A 81 41.49 -10.31 4.79
N LEU A 82 41.92 -10.28 6.06
CA LEU A 82 41.78 -11.42 6.97
C LEU A 82 40.31 -11.66 7.34
N CYS A 83 39.51 -10.60 7.49
CA CYS A 83 38.07 -10.71 7.64
C CYS A 83 37.37 -11.30 6.39
N ALA A 84 37.87 -10.96 5.20
CA ALA A 84 37.37 -11.54 3.95
C ALA A 84 37.68 -13.05 3.83
N ILE A 85 38.85 -13.49 4.30
CA ILE A 85 39.21 -14.91 4.38
C ILE A 85 38.28 -15.64 5.37
N ASN A 86 38.01 -15.06 6.54
CA ASN A 86 37.01 -15.61 7.48
C ASN A 86 35.62 -15.71 6.81
N GLY A 87 35.23 -14.71 6.01
CA GLY A 87 34.02 -14.75 5.18
C GLY A 87 34.01 -15.90 4.17
N TYR A 88 35.14 -16.19 3.51
CA TYR A 88 35.29 -17.29 2.56
C TYR A 88 35.22 -18.67 3.24
N TYR A 89 35.91 -18.86 4.37
CA TYR A 89 35.83 -20.09 5.15
C TYR A 89 34.42 -20.32 5.72
N ARG A 90 33.78 -19.26 6.23
CA ARG A 90 32.38 -19.30 6.66
C ARG A 90 31.42 -19.66 5.52
N LYS A 91 31.69 -19.21 4.29
CA LYS A 91 30.88 -19.53 3.10
C LYS A 91 31.08 -20.97 2.62
N LYS A 92 32.30 -21.51 2.69
CA LYS A 92 32.58 -22.93 2.40
C LYS A 92 31.98 -23.85 3.46
N GLN A 93 32.08 -23.51 4.75
CA GLN A 93 31.37 -24.20 5.82
C GLN A 93 29.84 -24.13 5.64
N ARG A 94 29.29 -22.99 5.17
CA ARG A 94 27.84 -22.88 4.87
C ARG A 94 27.35 -23.84 3.80
N ARG A 95 28.14 -24.15 2.77
CA ARG A 95 27.81 -25.21 1.80
C ARG A 95 27.83 -26.61 2.42
N PHE A 96 28.77 -26.86 3.34
CA PHE A 96 28.77 -28.08 4.18
C PHE A 96 27.70 -28.07 5.28
N LEU A 97 27.00 -26.95 5.51
CA LEU A 97 25.88 -26.81 6.44
C LEU A 97 24.53 -26.89 5.73
N ASP A 98 24.49 -26.94 4.39
CA ASP A 98 23.24 -27.04 3.65
C ASP A 98 22.61 -28.43 3.90
N PRO A 99 21.44 -28.52 4.55
CA PRO A 99 20.81 -29.80 4.90
C PRO A 99 20.61 -30.69 3.68
N LYS A 100 20.29 -30.08 2.53
CA LYS A 100 20.08 -30.79 1.27
C LYS A 100 21.33 -31.49 0.76
N SER A 101 22.48 -30.81 0.73
CA SER A 101 23.73 -31.45 0.29
C SER A 101 24.16 -32.60 1.20
N ARG A 102 23.93 -32.47 2.52
CA ARG A 102 24.21 -33.54 3.49
C ARG A 102 23.32 -34.76 3.25
N LEU A 103 22.03 -34.53 3.05
CA LEU A 103 21.08 -35.60 2.73
C LEU A 103 21.48 -36.32 1.43
N ASN A 104 21.84 -35.58 0.38
CA ASN A 104 22.28 -36.18 -0.89
C ASN A 104 23.49 -37.10 -0.67
N ASN A 105 24.51 -36.61 0.03
CA ASN A 105 25.72 -37.39 0.32
C ASN A 105 25.40 -38.64 1.16
N LEU A 106 24.50 -38.52 2.15
CA LEU A 106 24.06 -39.65 2.96
C LEU A 106 23.33 -40.70 2.12
N LEU A 107 22.36 -40.28 1.31
CA LEU A 107 21.61 -41.20 0.44
C LEU A 107 22.53 -41.86 -0.60
N GLU A 108 23.52 -41.14 -1.12
CA GLU A 108 24.52 -41.72 -2.03
C GLU A 108 25.42 -42.74 -1.31
N SER A 109 25.88 -42.45 -0.09
CA SER A 109 26.64 -43.40 0.73
C SER A 109 25.83 -44.67 1.02
N LEU A 110 24.59 -44.51 1.48
CA LEU A 110 23.68 -45.62 1.74
C LEU A 110 23.38 -46.45 0.49
N ASN A 111 23.23 -45.81 -0.67
CA ASN A 111 23.04 -46.54 -1.92
C ASN A 111 24.28 -47.37 -2.29
N ASN A 112 25.47 -46.78 -2.19
CA ASN A 112 26.72 -47.45 -2.52
C ASN A 112 27.01 -48.61 -1.56
N GLU A 113 26.78 -48.42 -0.26
CA GLU A 113 26.95 -49.46 0.76
C GLU A 113 25.90 -50.57 0.60
N SER A 114 24.64 -50.22 0.30
CA SER A 114 23.56 -51.19 0.07
C SER A 114 23.90 -52.11 -1.09
N GLN A 115 24.36 -51.53 -2.21
CA GLN A 115 24.80 -52.28 -3.38
C GLN A 115 25.99 -53.19 -3.07
N ARG A 116 26.96 -52.74 -2.26
CA ARG A 116 28.11 -53.57 -1.87
C ARG A 116 27.71 -54.77 -1.03
N THR A 117 26.85 -54.59 -0.02
CA THR A 117 26.37 -55.70 0.83
C THR A 117 25.55 -56.71 0.02
N LEU A 118 24.70 -56.23 -0.90
CA LEU A 118 23.87 -57.08 -1.77
C LEU A 118 24.67 -57.98 -2.72
N VAL A 119 25.84 -57.54 -3.17
CA VAL A 119 26.73 -58.35 -4.04
C VAL A 119 27.32 -59.54 -3.28
N ILE A 120 27.40 -59.46 -1.95
CA ILE A 120 27.99 -60.51 -1.09
C ILE A 120 26.94 -61.56 -0.70
N GLU A 121 25.66 -61.18 -0.57
CA GLU A 121 24.54 -62.05 -0.16
C GLU A 121 23.72 -62.57 -1.36
N SER A 122 24.35 -63.35 -2.25
CA SER A 122 23.80 -63.69 -3.57
C SER A 122 22.69 -64.78 -3.61
N GLU A 123 21.77 -64.86 -2.65
CA GLU A 123 20.66 -65.86 -2.71
C GLU A 123 19.24 -65.32 -2.43
N ASP A 124 19.05 -64.16 -1.76
CA ASP A 124 17.71 -63.60 -1.52
C ASP A 124 17.41 -62.41 -2.46
N ARG A 125 16.53 -62.62 -3.44
CA ARG A 125 16.04 -61.56 -4.33
C ARG A 125 15.18 -60.55 -3.54
N MET A 126 15.76 -59.43 -3.16
CA MET A 126 15.00 -58.30 -2.63
C MET A 126 14.09 -57.68 -3.69
N ALA A 127 12.90 -57.24 -3.29
CA ALA A 127 11.88 -56.68 -4.19
C ALA A 127 12.25 -55.29 -4.75
N TYR A 128 13.02 -54.49 -4.00
CA TYR A 128 13.42 -53.13 -4.39
C TYR A 128 14.88 -52.83 -4.02
N SER A 129 15.54 -52.04 -4.86
CA SER A 129 16.87 -51.49 -4.59
C SER A 129 16.74 -50.14 -3.87
N PHE A 130 17.68 -49.82 -2.97
CA PHE A 130 17.67 -48.55 -2.26
C PHE A 130 17.61 -47.34 -3.22
N GLY A 131 18.44 -47.35 -4.26
CA GLY A 131 18.49 -46.27 -5.25
C GLY A 131 17.19 -46.08 -6.04
N SER A 132 16.41 -47.13 -6.30
CA SER A 132 15.12 -46.98 -7.01
C SER A 132 14.01 -46.40 -6.11
N LEU A 133 14.14 -46.52 -4.80
CA LEU A 133 13.19 -45.98 -3.84
C LEU A 133 13.54 -44.55 -3.43
N TYR A 134 14.79 -44.32 -3.00
CA TYR A 134 15.17 -43.13 -2.23
C TYR A 134 16.01 -42.10 -3.01
N ASN A 135 16.34 -42.36 -4.28
CA ASN A 135 17.02 -41.34 -5.10
C ASN A 135 16.13 -40.08 -5.21
N LEU A 136 16.70 -38.90 -4.96
CA LEU A 136 15.96 -37.65 -4.90
C LEU A 136 15.43 -37.17 -6.27
N GLU A 137 16.06 -37.59 -7.37
CA GLU A 137 15.67 -37.17 -8.72
C GLU A 137 14.69 -38.15 -9.38
N SER A 138 14.92 -39.45 -9.19
CA SER A 138 14.21 -40.52 -9.93
C SER A 138 13.60 -41.59 -9.02
N GLY A 139 13.79 -41.49 -7.71
CA GLY A 139 13.30 -42.47 -6.76
C GLY A 139 11.79 -42.39 -6.58
N SER A 140 11.16 -43.56 -6.38
CA SER A 140 9.69 -43.64 -6.23
C SER A 140 9.14 -42.99 -4.96
N LEU A 141 9.99 -42.80 -3.93
CA LEU A 141 9.66 -42.13 -2.67
C LEU A 141 10.32 -40.75 -2.56
N SER A 142 10.91 -40.22 -3.65
CA SER A 142 11.60 -38.92 -3.67
C SER A 142 10.76 -37.77 -3.13
N GLN A 143 9.46 -37.75 -3.42
CA GLN A 143 8.51 -36.71 -2.99
C GLN A 143 8.17 -36.78 -1.49
N ASP A 144 8.32 -37.95 -0.88
CA ASP A 144 8.07 -38.16 0.53
C ASP A 144 9.29 -37.77 1.39
N ILE A 145 10.47 -37.62 0.78
CA ILE A 145 11.72 -37.26 1.48
C ILE A 145 11.81 -35.75 1.72
N VAL A 146 11.97 -35.36 2.97
CA VAL A 146 12.18 -33.97 3.38
C VAL A 146 13.65 -33.60 3.24
N GLN A 147 13.95 -32.65 2.35
CA GLN A 147 15.32 -32.16 2.06
C GLN A 147 15.81 -31.09 3.05
N GLY A 148 14.95 -30.69 3.99
CA GLY A 148 15.20 -29.66 4.99
C GLY A 148 15.81 -30.17 6.30
N SER A 149 15.98 -29.25 7.24
CA SER A 149 16.39 -29.57 8.61
C SER A 149 15.31 -30.35 9.39
N TYR A 150 15.68 -30.93 10.54
CA TYR A 150 14.73 -31.53 11.48
C TYR A 150 13.63 -30.55 11.92
N THR A 151 13.97 -29.26 12.08
CA THR A 151 12.98 -28.23 12.45
C THR A 151 11.98 -27.97 11.32
N GLU A 152 12.44 -27.98 10.07
CA GLU A 152 11.58 -27.88 8.89
C GLU A 152 10.67 -29.12 8.79
N LEU A 153 11.19 -30.33 9.02
CA LEU A 153 10.38 -31.55 9.09
C LEU A 153 9.23 -31.40 10.09
N LEU A 154 9.49 -30.91 11.30
CA LEU A 154 8.46 -30.69 12.32
C LEU A 154 7.44 -29.62 11.87
N ALA A 155 7.91 -28.51 11.29
CA ALA A 155 7.02 -27.48 10.77
C ALA A 155 6.10 -28.04 9.66
N THR A 156 6.67 -28.72 8.66
CA THR A 156 5.92 -29.32 7.56
C THR A 156 4.98 -30.43 8.05
N CYS A 157 5.39 -31.25 9.02
CA CYS A 157 4.55 -32.26 9.67
C CYS A 157 3.33 -31.63 10.36
N SER A 158 3.54 -30.54 11.09
CA SER A 158 2.48 -29.79 11.75
C SER A 158 1.56 -29.08 10.74
N GLU A 159 2.09 -28.48 9.67
CA GLU A 159 1.33 -27.75 8.66
C GLU A 159 0.49 -28.67 7.78
N GLN A 160 1.11 -29.71 7.22
CA GLN A 160 0.45 -30.65 6.30
C GLN A 160 -0.36 -31.73 7.02
N CYS A 161 -0.29 -31.81 8.37
CA CYS A 161 -0.91 -32.86 9.17
C CYS A 161 -0.58 -34.26 8.61
N LYS A 162 0.71 -34.56 8.39
CA LYS A 162 1.19 -35.86 7.89
C LYS A 162 1.99 -36.56 8.97
N PHE A 163 2.13 -37.89 8.85
CA PHE A 163 3.12 -38.61 9.63
C PHE A 163 4.52 -38.27 9.12
N ALA A 164 5.50 -38.37 10.01
CA ALA A 164 6.91 -38.32 9.62
C ALA A 164 7.64 -39.52 10.22
N ILE A 165 8.53 -40.12 9.47
CA ILE A 165 9.44 -41.17 9.91
C ILE A 165 10.86 -40.61 9.87
N ILE A 166 11.55 -40.72 11.00
CA ILE A 166 12.94 -40.34 11.17
C ILE A 166 13.77 -41.61 11.16
N TYR A 167 14.75 -41.66 10.26
CA TYR A 167 15.78 -42.69 10.24
C TYR A 167 17.13 -42.07 10.61
N LEU A 168 17.71 -42.54 11.72
CA LEU A 168 19.07 -42.18 12.12
C LEU A 168 20.00 -43.35 11.85
N HIS A 169 20.97 -43.08 10.96
CA HIS A 169 21.99 -44.03 10.56
C HIS A 169 23.27 -43.83 11.36
N ASP A 170 23.92 -44.94 11.72
CA ASP A 170 25.27 -44.94 12.28
C ASP A 170 26.18 -45.76 11.33
N PRO A 171 27.11 -45.10 10.61
CA PRO A 171 27.99 -45.76 9.66
C PRO A 171 29.09 -46.59 10.34
N LEU A 172 29.26 -46.48 11.66
CA LEU A 172 30.29 -47.20 12.41
C LEU A 172 29.85 -48.62 12.84
N LEU A 173 28.62 -49.03 12.53
CA LEU A 173 28.10 -50.35 12.85
C LEU A 173 28.48 -51.39 11.78
N ASP A 174 28.95 -52.57 12.22
CA ASP A 174 29.39 -53.65 11.31
C ASP A 174 28.30 -54.14 10.35
N ASN A 175 27.02 -54.10 10.76
CA ASN A 175 25.86 -54.53 9.96
C ASN A 175 24.87 -53.37 9.70
N CYS A 176 25.38 -52.17 9.42
CA CYS A 176 24.55 -50.96 9.25
C CYS A 176 23.51 -51.08 8.11
N MET A 177 23.80 -51.89 7.07
CA MET A 177 22.96 -52.03 5.88
C MET A 177 21.85 -53.08 5.99
N ASP A 178 21.92 -53.98 6.98
CA ASP A 178 20.85 -54.97 7.21
C ASP A 178 19.52 -54.28 7.43
N TYR A 179 19.53 -53.17 8.18
CA TYR A 179 18.33 -52.39 8.47
C TYR A 179 17.77 -51.75 7.21
N VAL A 180 18.63 -51.15 6.39
CA VAL A 180 18.22 -50.50 5.14
C VAL A 180 17.62 -51.51 4.18
N ASN A 181 18.31 -52.62 3.96
CA ASN A 181 17.95 -53.62 2.97
C ASN A 181 16.72 -54.45 3.39
N LYS A 182 16.67 -54.94 4.64
CA LYS A 182 15.59 -55.83 5.10
C LYS A 182 14.33 -55.07 5.52
N ILE A 183 14.47 -53.83 5.99
CA ILE A 183 13.34 -53.03 6.51
C ILE A 183 12.95 -51.92 5.53
N LEU A 184 13.85 -50.96 5.27
CA LEU A 184 13.52 -49.77 4.48
C LEU A 184 13.24 -50.11 3.00
N CYS A 185 13.89 -51.13 2.45
CA CYS A 185 13.64 -51.60 1.09
C CYS A 185 12.52 -52.67 1.01
N SER A 186 11.84 -52.97 2.11
CA SER A 186 10.73 -53.93 2.09
C SER A 186 9.48 -53.37 1.40
N GLU A 187 8.72 -54.26 0.76
CA GLU A 187 7.44 -53.91 0.13
C GLU A 187 6.42 -53.43 1.16
N LYS A 188 6.37 -54.06 2.34
CA LYS A 188 5.49 -53.65 3.44
C LYS A 188 5.74 -52.19 3.84
N PHE A 189 7.01 -51.81 4.03
CA PHE A 189 7.39 -50.46 4.41
C PHE A 189 7.05 -49.43 3.31
N THR A 190 7.39 -49.72 2.06
CA THR A 190 7.09 -48.85 0.91
C THR A 190 5.58 -48.65 0.72
N THR A 191 4.80 -49.72 0.84
CA THR A 191 3.34 -49.68 0.73
C THR A 191 2.72 -48.85 1.87
N MET A 192 3.23 -49.00 3.10
CA MET A 192 2.80 -48.20 4.25
C MET A 192 3.05 -46.71 4.02
N ILE A 193 4.24 -46.32 3.54
CA ILE A 193 4.57 -44.91 3.26
C ILE A 193 3.59 -44.31 2.26
N ARG A 194 3.35 -44.99 1.13
CA ARG A 194 2.44 -44.53 0.09
C ARG A 194 0.99 -44.45 0.58
N LYS A 195 0.52 -45.47 1.29
CA LYS A 195 -0.84 -45.57 1.84
C LYS A 195 -1.17 -44.43 2.79
N TYR A 196 -0.23 -44.04 3.66
CA TYR A 196 -0.45 -43.02 4.68
C TYR A 196 0.18 -41.66 4.36
N GLN A 197 0.81 -41.52 3.18
CA GLN A 197 1.54 -40.32 2.74
C GLN A 197 2.53 -39.83 3.80
N ILE A 198 3.40 -40.74 4.25
CA ILE A 198 4.33 -40.52 5.34
C ILE A 198 5.57 -39.80 4.81
N MET A 199 5.97 -38.72 5.48
CA MET A 199 7.22 -38.03 5.16
C MET A 199 8.42 -38.76 5.75
N LEU A 200 9.54 -38.77 5.05
CA LEU A 200 10.78 -39.42 5.45
C LEU A 200 11.87 -38.39 5.69
N TRP A 201 12.63 -38.59 6.75
CA TRP A 201 13.81 -37.79 7.05
C TRP A 201 14.97 -38.70 7.46
N PHE A 202 16.10 -38.51 6.78
CA PHE A 202 17.31 -39.30 6.96
C PHE A 202 18.39 -38.41 7.55
N SER A 203 19.09 -38.93 8.54
CA SER A 203 20.27 -38.26 9.08
C SER A 203 21.29 -39.27 9.59
N ASP A 204 22.54 -38.85 9.57
CA ASP A 204 23.65 -39.60 10.15
C ASP A 204 23.98 -39.03 11.53
N VAL A 205 24.15 -39.92 12.51
CA VAL A 205 24.53 -39.60 13.90
C VAL A 205 25.88 -38.91 13.98
N THR A 206 26.79 -39.13 13.02
CA THR A 206 28.07 -38.42 12.97
C THR A 206 27.90 -36.92 12.72
N THR A 207 26.75 -36.51 12.18
CA THR A 207 26.44 -35.09 11.94
C THR A 207 25.95 -34.41 13.21
N SER A 208 26.24 -33.12 13.35
CA SER A 208 25.80 -32.33 14.50
C SER A 208 24.27 -32.32 14.66
N GLU A 209 23.55 -32.33 13.54
CA GLU A 209 22.09 -32.32 13.53
C GLU A 209 21.53 -33.69 13.90
N GLY A 210 22.03 -34.77 13.28
CA GLY A 210 21.63 -36.13 13.61
C GLY A 210 21.88 -36.47 15.08
N LEU A 211 23.03 -36.06 15.64
CA LEU A 211 23.33 -36.24 17.05
C LEU A 211 22.41 -35.42 17.98
N GLN A 212 22.10 -34.16 17.61
CA GLN A 212 21.15 -33.35 18.36
C GLN A 212 19.75 -33.98 18.37
N VAL A 213 19.30 -34.50 17.24
CA VAL A 213 18.01 -35.20 17.12
C VAL A 213 18.02 -36.49 17.91
N ALA A 214 19.08 -37.29 17.83
CA ALA A 214 19.25 -38.50 18.64
C ALA A 214 19.12 -38.20 20.14
N ASN A 215 19.81 -37.15 20.61
CA ASN A 215 19.75 -36.70 22.00
C ASN A 215 18.36 -36.17 22.39
N ALA A 216 17.72 -35.39 21.52
CA ALA A 216 16.38 -34.85 21.75
C ALA A 216 15.33 -35.97 21.86
N LEU A 217 15.45 -37.01 21.02
CA LEU A 217 14.59 -38.19 21.03
C LEU A 217 15.02 -39.23 22.09
N LYS A 218 16.15 -39.01 22.78
CA LYS A 218 16.75 -39.90 23.79
C LYS A 218 17.00 -41.31 23.25
N VAL A 219 17.49 -41.40 22.02
CA VAL A 219 17.84 -42.65 21.36
C VAL A 219 18.98 -43.33 22.10
N ARG A 220 18.87 -44.65 22.34
CA ARG A 220 19.89 -45.41 23.07
C ARG A 220 20.67 -46.39 22.19
N GLN A 221 20.06 -46.85 21.10
CA GLN A 221 20.65 -47.83 20.20
C GLN A 221 20.42 -47.41 18.74
N PHE A 222 21.41 -47.67 17.89
CA PHE A 222 21.33 -47.44 16.46
C PHE A 222 21.35 -48.77 15.69
N PRO A 223 20.76 -48.82 14.48
CA PRO A 223 19.97 -47.77 13.82
C PRO A 223 18.67 -47.45 14.57
N PHE A 224 18.13 -46.25 14.35
CA PHE A 224 16.89 -45.80 14.99
C PHE A 224 15.83 -45.41 13.96
N LEU A 225 14.60 -45.87 14.18
CA LEU A 225 13.44 -45.47 13.42
C LEU A 225 12.34 -44.94 14.35
N GLY A 226 12.02 -43.66 14.20
CA GLY A 226 11.00 -42.96 14.98
C GLY A 226 9.82 -42.53 14.12
N VAL A 227 8.60 -42.87 14.54
CA VAL A 227 7.36 -42.41 13.90
C VAL A 227 6.83 -41.21 14.68
N LEU A 228 6.71 -40.08 14.02
CA LEU A 228 6.16 -38.83 14.53
C LEU A 228 4.73 -38.63 14.03
N CYS A 229 3.88 -38.14 14.93
CA CYS A 229 2.51 -37.73 14.61
C CYS A 229 2.11 -36.46 15.37
N LEU A 230 1.21 -35.70 14.76
CA LEU A 230 0.58 -34.53 15.38
C LEU A 230 -0.51 -34.99 16.37
N LYS A 231 -0.33 -34.70 17.66
CA LYS A 231 -1.29 -35.08 18.72
C LYS A 231 -2.31 -34.00 19.01
N ALA A 232 -1.85 -32.75 19.05
CA ALA A 232 -2.64 -31.54 19.24
C ALA A 232 -2.20 -30.49 18.21
N GLU A 233 -2.93 -29.38 18.07
CA GLU A 233 -2.83 -28.44 16.93
C GLU A 233 -1.41 -28.07 16.48
N LYS A 234 -0.44 -28.00 17.40
CA LYS A 234 0.99 -27.75 17.10
C LYS A 234 1.96 -28.68 17.85
N ARG A 235 1.47 -29.72 18.54
CA ARG A 235 2.31 -30.60 19.35
C ARG A 235 2.53 -31.92 18.64
N ILE A 236 3.76 -32.15 18.21
CA ILE A 236 4.22 -33.41 17.61
C ILE A 236 4.77 -34.31 18.72
N GLU A 237 4.47 -35.60 18.63
CA GLU A 237 4.94 -36.63 19.56
C GLU A 237 5.43 -37.85 18.77
N VAL A 238 6.39 -38.57 19.35
CA VAL A 238 6.84 -39.87 18.85
C VAL A 238 5.81 -40.92 19.26
N ILE A 239 5.08 -41.47 18.30
CA ILE A 239 4.05 -42.50 18.52
C ILE A 239 4.61 -43.93 18.39
N GLY A 240 5.76 -44.09 17.75
CA GLY A 240 6.42 -45.37 17.53
C GLY A 240 7.93 -45.22 17.53
N ARG A 241 8.64 -46.20 18.07
CA ARG A 241 10.10 -46.24 18.10
C ARG A 241 10.58 -47.68 17.92
N MET A 242 11.66 -47.85 17.17
CA MET A 242 12.42 -49.09 17.08
C MET A 242 13.90 -48.73 17.06
N GLU A 243 14.66 -49.39 17.92
CA GLU A 243 16.07 -49.10 18.14
C GLU A 243 16.87 -50.41 18.10
N GLY A 244 18.04 -50.37 17.46
CA GLY A 244 19.00 -51.47 17.47
C GLY A 244 18.80 -52.49 16.34
N ASP A 245 19.21 -53.72 16.62
CA ASP A 245 19.32 -54.80 15.63
C ASP A 245 17.98 -55.13 14.93
N VAL A 246 18.07 -55.44 13.64
CA VAL A 246 16.97 -55.80 12.72
C VAL A 246 16.12 -56.94 13.27
N ARG A 247 16.71 -57.87 14.03
CA ARG A 247 15.98 -58.99 14.65
C ARG A 247 14.87 -58.57 15.61
N ARG A 248 14.97 -57.36 16.18
CA ARG A 248 13.96 -56.80 17.09
C ARG A 248 12.85 -56.04 16.37
N TYR A 249 12.97 -55.89 15.06
CA TYR A 249 12.04 -55.14 14.25
C TYR A 249 10.84 -56.02 13.87
N ASP A 250 9.64 -55.53 14.17
CA ASP A 250 8.38 -56.12 13.73
C ASP A 250 7.73 -55.18 12.69
N PRO A 251 7.62 -55.60 11.42
CA PRO A 251 6.95 -54.80 10.38
C PRO A 251 5.49 -54.48 10.71
N ASP A 252 4.77 -55.41 11.36
CA ASP A 252 3.35 -55.25 11.63
C ASP A 252 3.11 -54.28 12.79
N TYR A 253 4.06 -54.17 13.72
CA TYR A 253 4.05 -53.16 14.79
C TYR A 253 3.99 -51.72 14.25
N LEU A 254 4.78 -51.40 13.22
CA LEU A 254 4.75 -50.08 12.58
C LEU A 254 3.39 -49.76 11.96
N GLU A 255 2.87 -50.68 11.13
CA GLU A 255 1.59 -50.46 10.46
C GLU A 255 0.46 -50.32 11.49
N ASN A 256 0.50 -51.09 12.58
CA ASN A 256 -0.46 -50.98 13.68
C ASN A 256 -0.40 -49.63 14.39
N ILE A 257 0.78 -49.04 14.59
CA ILE A 257 0.91 -47.70 15.19
C ILE A 257 0.37 -46.62 14.26
N VAL A 258 0.78 -46.66 13.00
CA VAL A 258 0.37 -45.67 11.99
C VAL A 258 -1.13 -45.74 11.76
N SER A 259 -1.70 -46.93 11.61
CA SER A 259 -3.15 -47.12 11.40
C SER A 259 -3.98 -46.60 12.58
N LYS A 260 -3.56 -46.86 13.83
CA LYS A 260 -4.20 -46.29 15.02
C LYS A 260 -4.14 -44.76 15.01
N GLY A 261 -2.97 -44.20 14.73
CA GLY A 261 -2.78 -42.74 14.64
C GLY A 261 -3.55 -42.09 13.48
N TYR A 262 -3.84 -42.84 12.41
CA TYR A 262 -4.38 -42.29 11.17
C TYR A 262 -5.81 -41.78 11.35
N SER A 263 -6.63 -42.51 12.10
CA SER A 263 -7.99 -42.08 12.46
C SER A 263 -7.99 -40.70 13.14
N ARG A 264 -7.05 -40.49 14.07
CA ARG A 264 -6.88 -39.21 14.76
C ARG A 264 -6.37 -38.11 13.84
N LEU A 265 -5.41 -38.42 12.97
CA LEU A 265 -4.87 -37.48 12.00
C LEU A 265 -5.95 -36.99 11.02
N ILE A 266 -6.82 -37.88 10.56
CA ILE A 266 -7.97 -37.54 9.70
C ILE A 266 -8.91 -36.56 10.42
N GLN A 267 -9.24 -36.79 11.70
CA GLN A 267 -10.08 -35.87 12.47
C GLN A 267 -9.47 -34.46 12.54
N ILE A 268 -8.16 -34.36 12.78
CA ILE A 268 -7.46 -33.07 12.82
C ILE A 268 -7.49 -32.38 11.45
N ARG A 269 -7.29 -33.14 10.36
CA ARG A 269 -7.40 -32.61 8.99
C ARG A 269 -8.80 -32.06 8.71
N GLN A 270 -9.83 -32.82 9.04
CA GLN A 270 -11.23 -32.40 8.84
C GLN A 270 -11.56 -31.16 9.67
N GLN A 271 -11.10 -31.09 10.92
CA GLN A 271 -11.28 -29.91 11.77
C GLN A 271 -10.63 -28.66 11.15
N ARG A 272 -9.38 -28.76 10.66
CA ARG A 272 -8.71 -27.64 9.99
C ARG A 272 -9.42 -27.21 8.70
N GLN A 273 -9.90 -28.17 7.91
CA GLN A 273 -10.67 -27.87 6.70
C GLN A 273 -11.99 -27.16 7.03
N ASN A 274 -12.69 -27.59 8.08
CA ASN A 274 -13.92 -26.94 8.54
C ASN A 274 -13.66 -25.49 9.00
N ILE A 275 -12.60 -25.25 9.76
CA ILE A 275 -12.22 -23.90 10.20
C ILE A 275 -11.87 -23.01 9.00
N ALA A 276 -11.10 -23.53 8.03
CA ALA A 276 -10.76 -22.80 6.82
C ALA A 276 -12.01 -22.45 5.99
N LEU A 277 -12.93 -23.40 5.83
CA LEU A 277 -14.18 -23.18 5.11
C LEU A 277 -15.08 -22.17 5.83
N GLN A 278 -15.22 -22.25 7.15
CA GLN A 278 -15.97 -21.29 7.95
C GLN A 278 -15.41 -19.86 7.80
N ARG A 279 -14.08 -19.73 7.73
CA ARG A 279 -13.43 -18.44 7.51
C ARG A 279 -13.78 -17.86 6.14
N ILE A 280 -13.71 -18.66 5.08
CA ILE A 280 -14.07 -18.23 3.71
C ILE A 280 -15.55 -17.83 3.64
N ILE A 281 -16.45 -18.61 4.25
CA ILE A 281 -17.90 -18.29 4.28
C ILE A 281 -18.13 -16.95 4.96
N ARG A 282 -17.47 -16.69 6.09
CA ARG A 282 -17.58 -15.42 6.80
C ARG A 282 -17.07 -14.25 5.97
N GLU A 283 -15.91 -14.40 5.33
CA GLU A 283 -15.35 -13.36 4.44
C GLU A 283 -16.30 -13.05 3.27
N GLN A 284 -16.94 -14.06 2.69
CA GLN A 284 -17.95 -13.87 1.64
C GLN A 284 -19.23 -13.19 2.16
N GLN A 285 -19.68 -13.52 3.37
CA GLN A 285 -20.83 -12.87 4.00
C GLN A 285 -20.54 -11.40 4.30
N ASP A 286 -19.37 -11.11 4.87
CA ASP A 286 -18.94 -9.75 5.21
C ASP A 286 -18.83 -8.89 3.93
N SER A 287 -18.27 -9.42 2.84
CA SER A 287 -18.20 -8.72 1.55
C SER A 287 -19.58 -8.38 0.98
N ARG A 288 -20.51 -9.35 0.99
CA ARG A 288 -21.89 -9.14 0.49
C ARG A 288 -22.65 -8.13 1.33
N PHE A 289 -22.46 -8.18 2.65
CA PHE A 289 -23.06 -7.21 3.56
C PHE A 289 -22.54 -5.80 3.28
N GLU A 290 -21.23 -5.65 3.08
CA GLU A 290 -20.62 -4.36 2.76
C GLU A 290 -21.12 -3.80 1.41
N GLU A 291 -21.24 -4.64 0.39
CA GLU A 291 -21.83 -4.27 -0.90
C GLU A 291 -23.28 -3.80 -0.76
N SER A 292 -24.11 -4.56 -0.03
CA SER A 292 -25.51 -4.18 0.23
C SER A 292 -25.59 -2.85 1.00
N LEU A 293 -24.73 -2.68 2.01
CA LEU A 293 -24.70 -1.46 2.82
C LEU A 293 -24.32 -0.23 1.97
N ARG A 294 -23.32 -0.37 1.07
CA ARG A 294 -22.95 0.70 0.14
C ARG A 294 -24.09 1.04 -0.82
N ALA A 295 -24.78 0.03 -1.36
CA ALA A 295 -25.92 0.25 -2.25
C ALA A 295 -27.08 0.96 -1.53
N ASP A 296 -27.36 0.58 -0.27
CA ASP A 296 -28.40 1.23 0.53
C ASP A 296 -28.04 2.68 0.87
N GLN A 297 -26.78 2.94 1.26
CA GLN A 297 -26.28 4.30 1.50
C GLN A 297 -26.35 5.17 0.24
N GLN A 298 -26.02 4.60 -0.92
CA GLN A 298 -26.06 5.31 -2.19
C GLN A 298 -27.51 5.67 -2.57
N ARG A 299 -28.44 4.72 -2.45
CA ARG A 299 -29.87 4.98 -2.68
C ARG A 299 -30.42 6.04 -1.73
N GLN A 300 -30.04 6.01 -0.46
CA GLN A 300 -30.47 7.03 0.51
C GLN A 300 -29.95 8.42 0.14
N ARG A 301 -28.68 8.52 -0.29
CA ARG A 301 -28.10 9.79 -0.75
C ARG A 301 -28.78 10.33 -2.00
N GLU A 302 -29.10 9.44 -2.96
CA GLU A 302 -29.80 9.82 -4.19
C GLU A 302 -31.21 10.33 -3.88
N GLN A 303 -31.97 9.63 -3.02
CA GLN A 303 -33.31 10.06 -2.60
C GLN A 303 -33.29 11.36 -1.77
N GLU A 304 -32.26 11.60 -0.97
CA GLU A 304 -32.11 12.86 -0.25
C GLU A 304 -31.78 14.00 -1.21
N ALA A 305 -30.85 13.79 -2.15
CA ALA A 305 -30.49 14.76 -3.17
C ALA A 305 -31.66 15.11 -4.11
N GLU A 306 -32.48 14.12 -4.48
CA GLU A 306 -33.69 14.34 -5.28
C GLU A 306 -34.72 15.17 -4.51
N ARG A 307 -34.98 14.83 -3.24
CA ARG A 307 -35.89 15.61 -2.39
C ARG A 307 -35.41 17.04 -2.15
N THR A 308 -34.11 17.26 -1.98
CA THR A 308 -33.57 18.62 -1.85
C THR A 308 -33.73 19.41 -3.14
N ARG A 309 -33.49 18.79 -4.31
CA ARG A 309 -33.68 19.43 -5.61
C ARG A 309 -35.14 19.79 -5.86
N GLU A 310 -36.06 18.86 -5.63
CA GLU A 310 -37.50 19.11 -5.75
C GLU A 310 -37.97 20.23 -4.82
N ALA A 311 -37.47 20.26 -3.58
CA ALA A 311 -37.81 21.31 -2.61
C ALA A 311 -37.26 22.69 -3.05
N GLU A 312 -36.04 22.75 -3.55
CA GLU A 312 -35.43 23.97 -4.09
C GLU A 312 -36.17 24.47 -5.33
N GLU A 313 -36.50 23.58 -6.28
CA GLU A 313 -37.27 23.93 -7.47
C GLU A 313 -38.66 24.45 -7.11
N GLN A 314 -39.39 23.75 -6.22
CA GLN A 314 -40.67 24.23 -5.72
C GLN A 314 -40.57 25.56 -4.99
N HIS A 315 -39.49 25.79 -4.23
CA HIS A 315 -39.27 27.06 -3.54
C HIS A 315 -39.05 28.19 -4.56
N ARG A 316 -38.19 27.98 -5.56
CA ARG A 316 -37.93 28.96 -6.64
C ARG A 316 -39.19 29.24 -7.46
N GLU A 317 -39.99 28.22 -7.77
CA GLU A 317 -41.25 28.41 -8.50
C GLU A 317 -42.27 29.22 -7.68
N ARG A 318 -42.37 28.98 -6.37
CA ARG A 318 -43.25 29.78 -5.49
C ARG A 318 -42.79 31.23 -5.43
N GLN A 319 -41.48 31.48 -5.27
CA GLN A 319 -40.93 32.83 -5.27
C GLN A 319 -41.18 33.55 -6.61
N ARG A 320 -40.98 32.86 -7.74
CA ARG A 320 -41.28 33.41 -9.08
C ARG A 320 -42.75 33.78 -9.24
N LYS A 321 -43.67 32.89 -8.83
CA LYS A 321 -45.12 33.17 -8.89
C LYS A 321 -45.49 34.37 -8.02
N GLN A 322 -44.94 34.47 -6.80
CA GLN A 322 -45.17 35.61 -5.92
C GLN A 322 -44.63 36.92 -6.53
N TRP A 323 -43.44 36.90 -7.14
CA TRP A 323 -42.88 38.06 -7.83
C TRP A 323 -43.78 38.53 -8.99
N LEU A 324 -44.27 37.59 -9.80
CA LEU A 324 -45.20 37.89 -10.90
C LEU A 324 -46.51 38.51 -10.37
N LEU A 325 -47.11 37.92 -9.32
CA LEU A 325 -48.32 38.46 -8.72
C LEU A 325 -48.11 39.86 -8.11
N TRP A 326 -46.96 40.11 -7.47
CA TRP A 326 -46.58 41.45 -7.01
C TRP A 326 -46.46 42.41 -8.20
N ARG A 327 -45.77 42.00 -9.27
CA ARG A 327 -45.58 42.85 -10.45
C ARG A 327 -46.90 43.17 -11.14
N LYS A 328 -47.87 42.23 -11.17
CA LYS A 328 -49.24 42.46 -11.66
C LYS A 328 -49.93 43.63 -10.95
N THR A 329 -49.76 43.77 -9.63
CA THR A 329 -50.38 44.87 -8.87
C THR A 329 -49.78 46.24 -9.17
N ARG A 330 -48.54 46.30 -9.65
CA ARG A 330 -47.81 47.54 -9.99
C ARG A 330 -47.77 47.85 -11.48
N LEU A 331 -48.34 46.99 -12.34
CA LEU A 331 -48.43 47.25 -13.77
C LEU A 331 -49.23 48.53 -14.02
N HIS A 332 -48.69 49.41 -14.87
CA HIS A 332 -49.35 50.65 -15.20
C HIS A 332 -50.57 50.38 -16.11
N PRO A 333 -51.73 51.02 -15.83
CA PRO A 333 -52.91 50.91 -16.69
C PRO A 333 -52.62 51.51 -18.08
N GLU A 334 -53.38 51.09 -19.09
CA GLU A 334 -53.21 51.59 -20.45
C GLU A 334 -53.47 53.11 -20.51
N PRO A 335 -52.53 53.94 -21.00
CA PRO A 335 -52.73 55.38 -21.03
C PRO A 335 -53.85 55.77 -22.02
N PRO A 336 -54.67 56.79 -21.70
CA PRO A 336 -55.58 57.39 -22.67
C PRO A 336 -54.81 57.98 -23.86
N ASN A 337 -55.50 58.26 -24.96
CA ASN A 337 -54.91 58.61 -26.28
C ASN A 337 -54.21 59.99 -26.28
N THR A 338 -53.12 60.13 -25.54
CA THR A 338 -52.28 61.33 -25.40
C THR A 338 -50.98 61.18 -26.20
N ALA A 339 -50.32 62.31 -26.45
CA ALA A 339 -49.12 62.41 -27.31
C ALA A 339 -47.93 61.56 -26.83
N ASP A 340 -47.89 61.16 -25.56
CA ASP A 340 -46.78 60.40 -24.95
C ASP A 340 -47.06 58.89 -24.82
N SER A 341 -48.04 58.37 -25.58
CA SER A 341 -48.37 56.93 -25.60
C SER A 341 -47.65 56.19 -26.74
N CYS A 342 -47.00 55.07 -26.41
CA CYS A 342 -46.29 54.19 -27.33
C CYS A 342 -47.13 52.95 -27.65
N ARG A 343 -47.49 52.72 -28.92
CA ARG A 343 -48.26 51.54 -29.34
C ARG A 343 -47.31 50.38 -29.66
N VAL A 344 -47.30 49.35 -28.83
CA VAL A 344 -46.42 48.19 -29.00
C VAL A 344 -47.25 46.98 -29.43
N ALA A 345 -46.86 46.37 -30.54
CA ALA A 345 -47.42 45.10 -31.00
C ALA A 345 -46.41 43.97 -30.78
N ILE A 346 -46.74 43.05 -29.88
CA ILE A 346 -45.87 41.97 -29.42
C ILE A 346 -46.32 40.67 -30.08
N ARG A 347 -45.42 40.00 -30.78
CA ARG A 347 -45.63 38.69 -31.39
C ARG A 347 -44.98 37.62 -30.52
N ILE A 348 -45.78 36.69 -30.01
CA ILE A 348 -45.28 35.55 -29.23
C ILE A 348 -44.92 34.42 -30.18
N GLU A 349 -43.66 34.00 -30.22
CA GLU A 349 -43.19 32.99 -31.17
C GLU A 349 -43.73 31.58 -30.86
N GLY A 350 -44.05 31.27 -29.59
CA GLY A 350 -44.58 29.96 -29.18
C GLY A 350 -46.08 29.71 -29.48
N ASP A 351 -46.95 30.72 -29.37
CA ASP A 351 -48.42 30.58 -29.52
C ASP A 351 -48.93 31.29 -30.79
N GLY A 352 -48.06 32.01 -31.51
CA GLY A 352 -48.40 32.76 -32.73
C GLY A 352 -49.33 33.96 -32.51
N ARG A 353 -49.71 34.25 -31.26
CA ARG A 353 -50.62 35.35 -30.90
C ARG A 353 -49.90 36.69 -31.01
N ARG A 354 -50.64 37.69 -31.51
CA ARG A 354 -50.21 39.09 -31.58
C ARG A 354 -50.98 39.91 -30.54
N ILE A 355 -50.28 40.45 -29.56
CA ILE A 355 -50.83 41.32 -28.54
C ILE A 355 -50.56 42.76 -28.94
N ILE A 356 -51.54 43.63 -28.81
CA ILE A 356 -51.36 45.07 -29.06
C ILE A 356 -51.73 45.77 -27.76
N ARG A 357 -50.78 46.49 -27.16
CA ARG A 357 -50.99 47.27 -25.94
C ARG A 357 -50.27 48.60 -26.05
N LYS A 358 -50.84 49.65 -25.48
CA LYS A 358 -50.18 50.94 -25.33
C LYS A 358 -49.43 51.00 -24.00
N PHE A 359 -48.22 51.53 -24.04
CA PHE A 359 -47.38 51.79 -22.87
C PHE A 359 -47.06 53.29 -22.83
N ASP A 360 -46.81 53.83 -21.65
CA ASP A 360 -46.30 55.20 -21.51
C ASP A 360 -44.84 55.25 -21.98
N ALA A 361 -44.48 56.25 -22.77
CA ALA A 361 -43.13 56.40 -23.32
C ALA A 361 -42.05 56.62 -22.24
N SER A 362 -42.43 57.07 -21.04
CA SER A 362 -41.52 57.31 -19.92
C SER A 362 -41.13 56.06 -19.10
N LEU A 363 -41.78 54.91 -19.36
CA LEU A 363 -41.53 53.67 -18.63
C LEU A 363 -40.31 52.89 -19.17
N THR A 364 -39.80 51.97 -18.35
CA THR A 364 -38.72 51.05 -18.76
C THR A 364 -39.26 49.88 -19.57
N VAL A 365 -38.40 49.31 -20.42
CA VAL A 365 -38.67 48.13 -21.24
C VAL A 365 -38.97 46.89 -20.38
N GLU A 366 -38.43 46.83 -19.15
CA GLU A 366 -38.80 45.82 -18.13
C GLU A 366 -40.33 45.70 -17.95
N GLU A 367 -41.09 46.78 -18.09
CA GLU A 367 -42.56 46.75 -17.99
C GLU A 367 -43.20 45.91 -19.11
N ILE A 368 -42.62 45.96 -20.32
CA ILE A 368 -43.05 45.14 -21.45
C ILE A 368 -42.69 43.67 -21.20
N TYR A 369 -41.49 43.39 -20.67
CA TYR A 369 -41.09 42.03 -20.27
C TYR A 369 -42.03 41.46 -19.20
N ALA A 370 -42.30 42.22 -18.14
CA ALA A 370 -43.22 41.81 -17.08
C ALA A 370 -44.64 41.54 -17.62
N TYR A 371 -45.14 42.41 -18.51
CA TYR A 371 -46.44 42.23 -19.14
C TYR A 371 -46.52 40.96 -19.99
N VAL A 372 -45.50 40.70 -20.81
CA VAL A 372 -45.44 39.51 -21.67
C VAL A 372 -45.37 38.22 -20.85
N GLU A 373 -44.62 38.22 -19.75
CA GLU A 373 -44.54 37.05 -18.87
C GLU A 373 -45.88 36.77 -18.16
N LEU A 374 -46.54 37.81 -17.67
CA LEU A 374 -47.86 37.72 -17.02
C LEU A 374 -48.95 37.25 -18.00
N TYR A 375 -48.91 37.73 -19.24
CA TYR A 375 -49.82 37.30 -20.29
C TYR A 375 -49.56 35.84 -20.68
N THR A 376 -48.29 35.46 -20.92
CA THR A 376 -47.90 34.08 -21.31
C THR A 376 -48.26 33.05 -20.23
N LYS A 377 -48.18 33.44 -18.95
CA LYS A 377 -48.56 32.57 -17.83
C LYS A 377 -50.07 32.59 -17.51
N GLY A 378 -50.87 33.42 -18.20
CA GLY A 378 -52.31 33.55 -17.94
C GLY A 378 -52.65 34.18 -16.58
N LEU A 379 -51.69 34.83 -15.93
CA LEU A 379 -51.89 35.48 -14.62
C LEU A 379 -52.62 36.82 -14.74
N LEU A 380 -52.75 37.37 -15.95
CA LEU A 380 -53.43 38.64 -16.17
C LEU A 380 -54.93 38.53 -15.84
N ASP A 381 -55.58 37.46 -16.27
CA ASP A 381 -57.02 37.21 -16.12
C ASP A 381 -57.38 36.42 -14.85
N SER A 382 -56.38 35.97 -14.08
CA SER A 382 -56.60 35.23 -12.83
C SER A 382 -57.09 36.16 -11.70
N SER A 383 -57.90 35.62 -10.78
CA SER A 383 -58.35 36.33 -9.55
C SER A 383 -57.27 36.39 -8.46
N GLU A 384 -56.10 35.79 -8.70
CA GLU A 384 -54.98 35.79 -7.76
C GLU A 384 -54.37 37.20 -7.65
N THR A 385 -54.20 37.65 -6.42
CA THR A 385 -53.62 38.95 -6.07
C THR A 385 -52.54 38.77 -5.00
N PHE A 386 -51.52 39.63 -5.04
CA PHE A 386 -50.45 39.64 -4.04
C PHE A 386 -50.83 40.54 -2.88
N SER A 387 -50.73 40.06 -1.64
CA SER A 387 -51.16 40.78 -0.44
C SER A 387 -50.07 41.63 0.22
N GLY A 388 -48.90 41.81 -0.41
CA GLY A 388 -47.78 42.60 0.09
C GLY A 388 -47.42 43.80 -0.79
N ASN A 389 -46.72 44.79 -0.24
CA ASN A 389 -46.30 45.98 -1.00
C ASN A 389 -44.89 45.86 -1.60
N GLU A 390 -44.09 44.90 -1.13
CA GLU A 390 -42.68 44.69 -1.49
C GLU A 390 -42.47 43.40 -2.30
N PRO A 391 -41.47 43.36 -3.20
CA PRO A 391 -41.13 42.13 -3.92
C PRO A 391 -40.64 41.03 -2.96
N PRO A 392 -40.71 39.74 -3.34
CA PRO A 392 -40.17 38.66 -2.54
C PRO A 392 -38.70 38.91 -2.15
N ALA A 393 -38.40 38.85 -0.85
CA ALA A 393 -37.09 39.24 -0.31
C ALA A 393 -35.95 38.43 -0.93
N GLY A 394 -34.95 39.13 -1.49
CA GLY A 394 -33.73 38.52 -2.04
C GLY A 394 -33.91 37.77 -3.37
N TYR A 395 -35.08 37.86 -4.02
CA TYR A 395 -35.32 37.23 -5.32
C TYR A 395 -35.04 38.20 -6.46
N ASN A 396 -34.01 37.93 -7.26
CA ASN A 396 -33.80 38.59 -8.55
C ASN A 396 -34.53 37.78 -9.63
N HIS A 397 -35.36 38.44 -10.43
CA HIS A 397 -36.17 37.75 -11.43
C HIS A 397 -35.46 37.73 -12.77
N ASP A 398 -35.16 36.52 -13.23
CA ASP A 398 -34.56 36.30 -14.56
C ASP A 398 -35.66 35.90 -15.56
N PHE A 399 -35.81 36.70 -16.61
CA PHE A 399 -36.73 36.40 -17.70
C PHE A 399 -36.18 35.25 -18.54
N LYS A 400 -36.99 34.19 -18.77
CA LYS A 400 -36.63 33.03 -19.61
C LYS A 400 -36.84 33.28 -21.11
N PHE A 401 -36.94 34.54 -21.52
CA PHE A 401 -37.20 34.94 -22.90
C PHE A 401 -36.61 36.33 -23.13
N VAL A 402 -36.34 36.65 -24.39
CA VAL A 402 -35.83 37.95 -24.83
C VAL A 402 -36.82 38.58 -25.79
N LEU A 403 -36.97 39.90 -25.69
CA LEU A 403 -37.77 40.70 -26.61
C LEU A 403 -36.85 41.30 -27.68
N THR A 404 -37.13 41.05 -28.95
CA THR A 404 -36.34 41.52 -30.10
C THR A 404 -37.16 42.43 -31.01
N THR A 405 -36.55 43.48 -31.54
CA THR A 405 -37.14 44.23 -32.67
C THR A 405 -36.90 43.47 -33.98
N PRO A 406 -37.80 43.52 -34.97
CA PRO A 406 -37.60 42.78 -36.23
C PRO A 406 -36.68 43.51 -37.22
N VAL A 407 -36.70 44.86 -37.27
CA VAL A 407 -35.92 45.66 -38.23
C VAL A 407 -35.52 47.02 -37.63
N PRO A 408 -34.22 47.32 -37.45
CA PRO A 408 -33.10 46.38 -37.39
C PRO A 408 -33.25 45.43 -36.18
N ARG A 409 -32.76 44.18 -36.30
CA ARG A 409 -32.86 43.20 -35.21
C ARG A 409 -31.98 43.59 -34.05
N THR A 410 -32.59 43.96 -32.93
CA THR A 410 -31.90 44.39 -31.71
C THR A 410 -32.58 43.77 -30.50
N GLU A 411 -31.80 43.19 -29.59
CA GLU A 411 -32.29 42.68 -28.30
C GLU A 411 -32.57 43.87 -27.37
N LEU A 412 -33.74 43.84 -26.73
CA LEU A 412 -34.19 44.92 -25.87
C LEU A 412 -33.68 44.69 -24.44
N ASP A 413 -32.85 45.61 -23.95
CA ASP A 413 -32.39 45.61 -22.56
C ASP A 413 -33.56 46.02 -21.62
N PRO A 414 -33.90 45.21 -20.59
CA PRO A 414 -34.91 45.57 -19.60
C PRO A 414 -34.70 46.94 -18.94
N ALA A 415 -33.44 47.37 -18.78
CA ALA A 415 -33.12 48.64 -18.10
C ALA A 415 -33.33 49.90 -18.97
N ALA A 416 -33.53 49.76 -20.28
CA ALA A 416 -33.69 50.89 -21.19
C ALA A 416 -35.09 51.55 -21.06
N THR A 417 -35.19 52.85 -21.32
CA THR A 417 -36.47 53.57 -21.42
C THR A 417 -37.13 53.32 -22.78
N ILE A 418 -38.45 53.14 -22.81
CA ILE A 418 -39.22 52.88 -24.05
C ILE A 418 -39.02 53.98 -25.10
N ARG A 419 -38.91 55.25 -24.69
CA ARG A 419 -38.66 56.40 -25.57
C ARG A 419 -37.29 56.38 -26.27
N ASP A 420 -36.27 55.85 -25.58
CA ASP A 420 -34.88 55.91 -26.02
C ASP A 420 -34.52 54.76 -26.97
N VAL A 421 -35.38 53.74 -27.05
CA VAL A 421 -35.17 52.57 -27.92
C VAL A 421 -35.58 52.89 -29.37
N PRO A 422 -34.63 52.84 -30.32
CA PRO A 422 -34.93 53.07 -31.73
C PRO A 422 -35.83 51.96 -32.29
N GLY A 423 -36.95 52.34 -32.91
CA GLY A 423 -37.91 51.40 -33.50
C GLY A 423 -39.05 50.95 -32.57
N LEU A 424 -39.06 51.40 -31.31
CA LEU A 424 -40.14 51.13 -30.36
C LEU A 424 -41.14 52.29 -30.25
N TYR A 425 -40.65 53.53 -30.15
CA TYR A 425 -41.48 54.76 -30.11
C TYR A 425 -41.57 55.43 -31.49
N PRO A 426 -42.73 55.99 -31.92
CA PRO A 426 -44.05 56.03 -31.24
C PRO A 426 -44.90 54.76 -31.46
N SER A 427 -44.52 53.90 -32.40
CA SER A 427 -45.15 52.59 -32.62
C SER A 427 -44.12 51.54 -33.01
N GLY A 428 -44.08 50.42 -32.30
CA GLY A 428 -43.08 49.37 -32.48
C GLY A 428 -43.69 47.98 -32.60
N ASN A 429 -43.04 47.12 -33.38
CA ASN A 429 -43.30 45.67 -33.39
C ASN A 429 -42.17 44.99 -32.61
N ILE A 430 -42.52 44.11 -31.68
CA ILE A 430 -41.58 43.29 -30.90
C ILE A 430 -41.91 41.82 -31.13
N VAL A 431 -40.89 40.97 -31.15
CA VAL A 431 -41.00 39.51 -31.15
C VAL A 431 -40.47 38.98 -29.81
N MET A 432 -41.19 38.04 -29.20
CA MET A 432 -40.75 37.34 -27.99
C MET A 432 -40.16 35.99 -28.39
N GLU A 433 -38.86 35.82 -28.13
CA GLU A 433 -38.11 34.58 -28.38
C GLU A 433 -37.78 33.93 -27.03
N THR A 434 -37.99 32.61 -26.88
CA THR A 434 -37.62 31.89 -25.65
C THR A 434 -36.12 31.63 -25.61
N LEU A 435 -35.51 31.79 -24.44
CA LEU A 435 -34.12 31.36 -24.22
C LEU A 435 -34.13 29.84 -24.06
N ASP A 436 -33.51 29.13 -25.01
CA ASP A 436 -33.31 27.67 -24.97
C ASP A 436 -32.44 27.22 -23.79
#